data_AF-A0A9D8RWY0-F1
#
_entry.id   AF-A0A9D8RWY0-F1
#
_cell.length_a   1.000
_cell.length_b   1.000
_cell.length_c   1.000
_cell.angle_alpha   90.00
_cell.angle_beta   90.00
_cell.angle_gamma   90.00
#
_symmetry.space_group_name_H-M   'P 1'
#
loop_
_entity.id
_entity.type
_entity.pdbx_description
1 polymer ?
#
loop_
_entity_poly.entity_id
_entity_poly.type
_entity_poly.pdbx_seq_one_letter_code
_entity_poly.pdbx_strand_id
1 'polypeptide(L)'
;TKISSGELLYASRESESFAAELPRADILEDGIREIVFLKASPRLNSIDTGEGSMTLSGEIKYTGVASALSEDGEPSYSAVKFTVPYTRTVSILKGRENMKADAKIKAGAVGVTVDAGTVYVSCELECSATAVGYSEYTLLSSSNTCEGEKFGGRSEIVVYYPEAGESLYSVAKKFHTSESKIALDNALSATASADGTEGYSLSGTERLMIF
;
A
#
# COMPACT_ATOMS: atom_id res chain seq x y z
N THR A 1 2.98 -13.55 20.88
CA THR A 1 3.89 -13.30 19.75
C THR A 1 3.34 -12.14 18.95
N LYS A 2 4.04 -11.00 18.88
CA LYS A 2 3.61 -9.86 18.06
C LYS A 2 3.97 -10.17 16.61
N ILE A 3 2.97 -10.17 15.73
CA ILE A 3 3.17 -10.27 14.28
C ILE A 3 2.80 -8.90 13.72
N SER A 4 3.78 -8.17 13.22
CA SER A 4 3.54 -6.94 12.47
C SER A 4 3.40 -7.31 10.99
N SER A 5 2.17 -7.29 10.48
CA SER A 5 1.94 -7.36 9.03
C SER A 5 1.90 -5.94 8.46
N GLY A 6 2.76 -5.63 7.49
CA GLY A 6 2.66 -4.39 6.72
C GLY A 6 1.55 -4.51 5.68
N GLU A 7 0.62 -3.56 5.65
CA GLU A 7 -0.45 -3.50 4.65
C GLU A 7 -0.14 -2.37 3.66
N LEU A 8 -0.14 -2.67 2.36
CA LEU A 8 -0.03 -1.64 1.33
C LEU A 8 -1.38 -0.93 1.23
N LEU A 9 -1.44 0.29 1.74
CA LEU A 9 -2.70 1.04 1.81
C LEU A 9 -2.99 1.82 0.53
N TYR A 10 -1.95 2.26 -0.16
CA TYR A 10 -2.11 3.10 -1.34
C TYR A 10 -0.91 3.00 -2.27
N ALA A 11 -1.20 2.71 -3.54
CA ALA A 11 -0.29 2.87 -4.65
C ALA A 11 -1.05 3.57 -5.77
N SER A 12 -0.61 4.76 -6.16
CA SER A 12 -1.17 5.46 -7.31
C SER A 12 -0.08 5.86 -8.28
N ARG A 13 -0.50 6.02 -9.53
CA ARG A 13 0.26 6.66 -10.58
C ARG A 13 -0.60 7.79 -11.11
N GLU A 14 -0.13 9.01 -10.92
CA GLU A 14 -0.80 10.22 -11.35
C GLU A 14 0.12 10.96 -12.34
N SER A 15 -0.47 11.53 -13.38
CA SER A 15 0.21 12.36 -14.37
C SER A 15 -0.44 13.74 -14.38
N GLU A 16 0.34 14.79 -14.18
CA GLU A 16 -0.18 16.17 -14.14
C GLU A 16 0.70 17.14 -14.90
N SER A 17 0.09 18.07 -15.62
CA SER A 17 0.77 19.14 -16.34
C SER A 17 0.96 20.37 -15.44
N PHE A 18 2.21 20.82 -15.32
CA PHE A 18 2.58 22.09 -14.69
C PHE A 18 2.91 23.12 -15.75
N ALA A 19 2.31 24.30 -15.69
CA ALA A 19 2.71 25.46 -16.49
C ALA A 19 3.49 26.44 -15.61
N ALA A 20 4.64 26.89 -16.09
CA ALA A 20 5.48 27.89 -15.44
C ALA A 20 5.93 28.94 -16.45
N GLU A 21 5.95 30.19 -16.00
CA GLU A 21 6.49 31.30 -16.78
C GLU A 21 8.01 31.34 -16.59
N LEU A 22 8.73 31.52 -17.70
CA LEU A 22 10.16 31.77 -17.64
C LEU A 22 10.40 33.18 -17.06
N PRO A 23 11.17 33.33 -15.96
CA PRO A 23 11.53 34.65 -15.48
C PRO A 23 12.29 35.38 -16.59
N ARG A 24 11.84 36.60 -16.93
CA ARG A 24 12.46 37.46 -17.96
C ARG A 24 13.94 37.81 -17.72
N ALA A 25 14.51 37.38 -16.60
CA ALA A 25 15.64 38.06 -15.97
C ALA A 25 17.02 37.77 -16.59
N ASP A 26 17.22 36.70 -17.37
CA ASP A 26 18.59 36.26 -17.74
C ASP A 26 18.80 35.95 -19.23
N ILE A 27 17.82 36.24 -20.09
CA ILE A 27 17.79 35.67 -21.45
C ILE A 27 17.80 36.78 -22.50
N LEU A 28 19.01 37.27 -22.80
CA LEU A 28 19.37 38.18 -23.90
C LEU A 28 18.57 39.50 -23.94
N GLU A 29 19.29 40.62 -24.01
CA GLU A 29 18.66 41.94 -24.22
C GLU A 29 17.86 41.99 -25.55
N ASP A 30 18.22 41.14 -26.52
CA ASP A 30 17.63 41.11 -27.88
C ASP A 30 16.30 40.32 -28.02
N GLY A 31 15.76 39.79 -26.92
CA GLY A 31 14.46 39.09 -26.95
C GLY A 31 14.52 37.67 -27.52
N ILE A 32 13.77 36.77 -26.89
CA ILE A 32 13.80 35.34 -27.23
C ILE A 32 12.99 35.07 -28.49
N ARG A 33 13.61 34.44 -29.49
CA ARG A 33 12.92 34.00 -30.70
C ARG A 33 12.30 32.61 -30.52
N GLU A 34 13.09 31.66 -30.03
CA GLU A 34 12.68 30.28 -29.82
C GLU A 34 13.51 29.59 -28.73
N ILE A 35 12.97 28.50 -28.19
CA ILE A 35 13.71 27.59 -27.31
C ILE A 35 14.06 26.34 -28.11
N VAL A 36 15.34 26.19 -28.41
CA VAL A 36 15.89 25.09 -29.21
C VAL A 36 15.84 23.79 -28.43
N PHE A 37 16.08 23.87 -27.12
CA PHE A 37 16.09 22.71 -26.25
C PHE A 37 15.73 23.10 -24.83
N LEU A 38 14.91 22.29 -24.16
CA LEU A 38 14.64 22.45 -22.74
C LEU A 38 14.53 21.07 -22.08
N LYS A 39 15.27 20.90 -21.00
CA LYS A 39 15.23 19.70 -20.16
C LYS A 39 14.67 20.06 -18.79
N ALA A 40 13.61 19.36 -18.40
CA ALA A 40 13.09 19.39 -17.03
C ALA A 40 13.75 18.29 -16.20
N SER A 41 14.19 18.64 -14.99
CA SER A 41 14.78 17.71 -14.01
C SER A 41 14.07 17.90 -12.68
N PRO A 42 12.95 17.19 -12.44
CA PRO A 42 12.24 17.26 -11.17
C PRO A 42 13.06 16.61 -10.07
N ARG A 43 12.98 17.20 -8.88
CA ARG A 43 13.54 16.70 -7.64
C ARG A 43 12.46 16.71 -6.58
N LEU A 44 12.37 15.62 -5.84
CA LEU A 44 11.51 15.51 -4.67
C LEU A 44 12.34 15.86 -3.45
N ASN A 45 11.84 16.80 -2.64
CA ASN A 45 12.55 17.30 -1.46
C ASN A 45 11.96 16.72 -0.17
N SER A 46 10.64 16.71 -0.04
CA SER A 46 9.95 16.13 1.11
C SER A 46 8.69 15.37 0.72
N ILE A 47 8.36 14.38 1.54
CA ILE A 47 7.08 13.66 1.53
C ILE A 47 6.54 13.74 2.95
N ASP A 48 5.42 14.43 3.11
CA ASP A 48 4.76 14.64 4.38
C ASP A 48 3.45 13.83 4.38
N THR A 49 3.34 12.85 5.27
CA THR A 49 2.11 12.07 5.43
C THR A 49 1.26 12.67 6.55
N GLY A 50 -0.01 12.93 6.26
CA GLY A 50 -1.00 13.42 7.21
C GLY A 50 -2.22 12.52 7.27
N GLU A 51 -3.21 12.91 8.07
CA GLU A 51 -4.49 12.21 8.11
C GLU A 51 -5.19 12.29 6.74
N GLY A 52 -5.39 11.12 6.12
CA GLY A 52 -6.10 11.02 4.84
C GLY A 52 -5.38 11.63 3.62
N SER A 53 -4.16 12.12 3.78
CA SER A 53 -3.45 12.79 2.69
C SER A 53 -1.93 12.64 2.77
N MET A 54 -1.27 12.85 1.63
CA MET A 54 0.18 12.93 1.52
C MET A 54 0.52 14.16 0.69
N THR A 55 1.44 14.97 1.19
CA THR A 55 1.95 16.14 0.50
C THR A 55 3.37 15.88 -0.01
N LEU A 56 3.56 16.00 -1.31
CA LEU A 56 4.82 15.90 -2.02
C LEU A 56 5.31 17.31 -2.33
N SER A 57 6.50 17.66 -1.87
CA SER A 57 7.10 18.97 -2.14
C SER A 57 8.45 18.81 -2.80
N GLY A 58 8.71 19.62 -3.81
CA GLY A 58 9.95 19.55 -4.56
C GLY A 58 10.16 20.74 -5.48
N GLU A 59 11.13 20.59 -6.37
CA GLU A 59 11.49 21.60 -7.35
C GLU A 59 11.75 20.99 -8.73
N ILE A 60 11.37 21.69 -9.78
CA ILE A 60 11.70 21.33 -11.16
C ILE A 60 12.79 22.25 -11.62
N LYS A 61 13.97 21.70 -11.87
CA LYS A 61 15.06 22.45 -12.50
C LYS A 61 14.94 22.34 -14.01
N TYR A 62 14.78 23.47 -14.67
CA TYR A 62 14.82 23.57 -16.12
C TYR A 62 16.20 23.99 -16.57
N THR A 63 16.71 23.34 -17.61
CA THR A 63 17.98 23.69 -18.25
C THR A 63 17.82 23.55 -19.74
N GLY A 64 18.09 24.62 -20.48
CA GLY A 64 17.83 24.68 -21.91
C GLY A 64 18.74 25.64 -22.64
N VAL A 65 18.50 25.75 -23.94
CA VAL A 65 19.15 26.68 -24.85
C VAL A 65 18.07 27.46 -25.59
N ALA A 66 18.13 28.77 -25.49
CA ALA A 66 17.29 29.69 -26.26
C ALA A 66 18.12 30.35 -27.36
N SER A 67 17.48 30.67 -28.49
CA SER A 67 18.08 31.49 -29.53
C SER A 67 17.45 32.89 -29.58
N ALA A 68 18.29 33.87 -29.85
CA ALA A 68 17.89 35.25 -30.17
C ALA A 68 18.57 35.69 -31.47
N LEU A 69 18.05 36.74 -32.08
CA LEU A 69 18.71 37.41 -33.21
C LEU A 69 19.69 38.44 -32.64
N SER A 70 20.96 38.36 -33.02
CA SER A 70 21.87 39.47 -32.77
C SER A 70 21.54 40.67 -33.67
N GLU A 71 22.04 41.85 -33.31
CA GLU A 71 21.97 43.05 -34.17
C GLU A 71 22.52 42.82 -35.59
N ASP A 72 23.45 41.87 -35.74
CA ASP A 72 24.06 41.48 -37.02
C ASP A 72 23.21 40.51 -37.86
N GLY A 73 22.03 40.09 -37.35
CA GLY A 73 21.12 39.16 -38.04
C GLY A 73 21.48 37.68 -37.92
N GLU A 74 22.52 37.34 -37.17
CA GLU A 74 22.95 35.97 -36.89
C GLU A 74 22.26 35.41 -35.63
N PRO A 75 21.95 34.10 -35.57
CA PRO A 75 21.37 33.51 -34.37
C PRO A 75 22.43 33.41 -33.25
N SER A 76 22.16 34.05 -32.13
CA SER A 76 22.89 33.88 -30.88
C SER A 76 22.20 32.84 -29.99
N TYR A 77 22.98 32.05 -29.25
CA TYR A 77 22.45 31.03 -28.35
C TYR A 77 22.85 31.33 -26.91
N SER A 78 21.89 31.23 -25.99
CA SER A 78 22.14 31.38 -24.56
C SER A 78 21.63 30.19 -23.76
N ALA A 79 22.30 29.91 -22.65
CA ALA A 79 21.88 28.88 -21.72
C ALA A 79 20.80 29.44 -20.78
N VAL A 80 19.66 28.77 -20.71
CA VAL A 80 18.53 29.15 -19.85
C VAL A 80 18.46 28.18 -18.68
N LYS A 81 18.43 28.71 -17.46
CA LYS A 81 18.34 27.91 -16.23
C LYS A 81 17.40 28.59 -15.26
N PHE A 82 16.38 27.87 -14.82
CA PHE A 82 15.47 28.35 -13.79
C PHE A 82 14.90 27.15 -13.02
N THR A 83 14.40 27.42 -11.81
CA THR A 83 13.86 26.40 -10.92
C THR A 83 12.47 26.81 -10.48
N VAL A 84 11.52 25.88 -10.54
CA VAL A 84 10.13 26.12 -10.16
C VAL A 84 9.76 25.18 -9.02
N PRO A 85 9.38 25.68 -7.84
CA PRO A 85 8.88 24.83 -6.77
C PRO A 85 7.53 24.24 -7.14
N TYR A 86 7.26 23.01 -6.71
CA TYR A 86 5.94 22.39 -6.79
C TYR A 86 5.57 21.76 -5.45
N THR A 87 4.29 21.79 -5.14
CA THR A 87 3.70 21.13 -3.99
C THR A 87 2.43 20.45 -4.43
N ARG A 88 2.25 19.19 -4.07
CA ARG A 88 1.07 18.41 -4.43
C ARG A 88 0.55 17.63 -3.24
N THR A 89 -0.76 17.65 -3.06
CA THR A 89 -1.44 16.84 -2.04
C THR A 89 -2.25 15.75 -2.71
N VAL A 90 -1.96 14.50 -2.37
CA VAL A 90 -2.62 13.29 -2.85
C VAL A 90 -3.46 12.72 -1.71
N SER A 91 -4.72 12.38 -1.96
CA SER A 91 -5.59 11.77 -0.96
C SER A 91 -5.24 10.29 -0.77
N ILE A 92 -5.01 9.89 0.47
CA ILE A 92 -4.66 8.52 0.85
C ILE A 92 -5.74 7.95 1.75
N LEU A 93 -6.36 6.86 1.30
CA LEU A 93 -7.35 6.15 2.10
C LEU A 93 -6.70 5.63 3.39
N LYS A 94 -7.23 6.02 4.56
CA LYS A 94 -6.68 5.68 5.88
C LYS A 94 -5.23 6.15 6.13
N GLY A 95 -4.79 7.21 5.43
CA GLY A 95 -3.48 7.84 5.71
C GLY A 95 -3.38 8.29 7.16
N ARG A 96 -2.23 8.04 7.79
CA ARG A 96 -1.91 8.49 9.16
C ARG A 96 -0.58 9.22 9.14
N GLU A 97 -0.38 10.09 10.13
CA GLU A 97 0.92 10.69 10.38
C GLU A 97 1.99 9.62 10.63
N ASN A 98 3.22 9.91 10.20
CA ASN A 98 4.39 9.02 10.32
C ASN A 98 4.30 7.70 9.54
N MET A 99 3.44 7.61 8.52
CA MET A 99 3.49 6.49 7.59
C MET A 99 4.77 6.53 6.75
N LYS A 100 5.35 5.35 6.51
CA LYS A 100 6.46 5.24 5.56
C LYS A 100 5.91 5.45 4.15
N ALA A 101 6.44 6.45 3.48
CA ALA A 101 6.08 6.84 2.14
C ALA A 101 7.30 6.86 1.24
N ASP A 102 7.11 6.44 0.00
CA ASP A 102 8.09 6.59 -1.06
C ASP A 102 7.35 7.14 -2.28
N ALA A 103 7.96 8.10 -2.96
CA ALA A 103 7.40 8.69 -4.16
C ALA A 103 8.51 8.90 -5.19
N LYS A 104 8.21 8.54 -6.42
CA LYS A 104 9.08 8.73 -7.58
C LYS A 104 8.43 9.69 -8.54
N ILE A 105 9.19 10.71 -8.92
CA ILE A 105 8.74 11.75 -9.83
C ILE A 105 9.63 11.73 -11.07
N LYS A 106 9.00 11.79 -12.24
CA LYS A 106 9.65 11.88 -13.54
C LYS A 106 9.05 13.02 -14.33
N ALA A 107 9.87 13.68 -15.14
CA ALA A 107 9.36 14.58 -16.18
C ALA A 107 8.95 13.73 -17.39
N GLY A 108 7.73 13.93 -17.83
CA GLY A 108 7.17 13.42 -19.08
C GLY A 108 7.39 14.45 -20.20
N ALA A 109 6.30 14.84 -20.87
CA ALA A 109 6.35 15.79 -21.97
C ALA A 109 6.68 17.21 -21.46
N VAL A 110 7.63 17.88 -22.12
CA VAL A 110 7.93 19.30 -21.89
C VAL A 110 7.51 20.06 -23.14
N GLY A 111 6.53 20.94 -23.02
CA GLY A 111 6.05 21.82 -24.07
C GLY A 111 6.51 23.24 -23.83
N VAL A 112 6.94 23.94 -24.88
CA VAL A 112 7.32 25.35 -24.81
C VAL A 112 6.47 26.13 -25.79
N THR A 113 5.86 27.22 -25.33
CA THR A 113 5.08 28.14 -26.16
C THR A 113 5.64 29.54 -25.98
N VAL A 114 5.82 30.27 -27.08
CA VAL A 114 6.25 31.68 -27.04
C VAL A 114 5.06 32.52 -27.45
N ASP A 115 4.61 33.42 -26.57
CA ASP A 115 3.53 34.35 -26.85
C ASP A 115 3.94 35.77 -26.47
N ALA A 116 3.86 36.70 -27.43
CA ALA A 116 4.20 38.12 -27.27
C ALA A 116 5.55 38.40 -26.55
N GLY A 117 6.58 37.57 -26.81
CA GLY A 117 7.91 37.70 -26.19
C GLY A 117 8.03 37.12 -24.77
N THR A 118 6.96 36.50 -24.26
CA THR A 118 6.97 35.72 -23.02
C THR A 118 7.01 34.24 -23.38
N VAL A 119 7.91 33.50 -22.73
CA VAL A 119 8.02 32.06 -22.93
C VAL A 119 7.29 31.33 -21.81
N TYR A 120 6.30 30.55 -22.20
CA TYR A 120 5.54 29.65 -21.35
C TYR A 120 6.11 28.25 -21.46
N VAL A 121 6.49 27.67 -20.33
CA VAL A 121 6.98 26.29 -20.25
C VAL A 121 5.93 25.46 -19.56
N SER A 122 5.47 24.42 -20.23
CA SER A 122 4.63 23.37 -19.66
C SER A 122 5.44 22.09 -19.52
N CYS A 123 5.26 21.38 -18.41
CA CYS A 123 5.92 20.11 -18.13
C CYS A 123 4.91 19.18 -17.47
N GLU A 124 4.70 18.02 -18.07
CA GLU A 124 3.97 16.93 -17.43
C GLU A 124 4.90 16.22 -16.46
N LEU A 125 4.47 16.12 -15.21
CA LEU A 125 5.10 15.30 -14.18
C LEU A 125 4.31 14.01 -14.02
N GLU A 126 5.02 12.88 -14.13
CA GLU A 126 4.50 11.59 -13.72
C GLU A 126 4.98 11.30 -12.29
N CYS A 127 4.03 11.21 -11.37
CA CYS A 127 4.25 10.84 -10.00
C CYS A 127 3.78 9.40 -9.77
N SER A 128 4.61 8.60 -9.11
CA SER A 128 4.22 7.32 -8.54
C SER A 128 4.51 7.35 -7.05
N ALA A 129 3.45 7.38 -6.25
CA ALA A 129 3.51 7.44 -4.80
C ALA A 129 3.00 6.14 -4.18
N THR A 130 3.72 5.65 -3.18
CA THR A 130 3.37 4.47 -2.40
C THR A 130 3.45 4.79 -0.92
N ALA A 131 2.35 4.53 -0.20
CA ALA A 131 2.29 4.68 1.25
C ALA A 131 2.04 3.32 1.91
N VAL A 132 2.89 2.96 2.86
CA VAL A 132 2.80 1.71 3.62
C VAL A 132 2.41 2.03 5.07
N GLY A 133 1.26 1.50 5.47
CA GLY A 133 0.80 1.54 6.84
C GLY A 133 1.11 0.24 7.56
N TYR A 134 1.57 0.34 8.81
CA TYR A 134 1.62 -0.80 9.71
C TYR A 134 0.39 -0.77 10.60
N SER A 135 -0.48 -1.76 10.45
CA SER A 135 -1.53 -2.05 11.42
C SER A 135 -0.99 -3.11 12.39
N GLU A 136 -0.84 -2.74 13.66
CA GLU A 136 -0.63 -3.75 14.70
C GLU A 136 -1.97 -4.46 14.92
N TYR A 137 -2.06 -5.72 14.52
CA TYR A 137 -3.17 -6.57 14.92
C TYR A 137 -2.80 -7.25 16.24
N THR A 138 -3.44 -6.83 17.33
CA THR A 138 -3.44 -7.62 18.58
C THR A 138 -4.41 -8.78 18.36
N LEU A 139 -3.90 -9.91 17.87
CA LEU A 139 -4.65 -11.17 17.88
C LEU A 139 -4.85 -11.58 19.33
N LEU A 140 -6.05 -11.24 19.86
CA LEU A 140 -6.72 -11.65 21.10
C LEU A 140 -7.19 -10.45 21.96
N SER A 141 -8.36 -9.96 21.61
CA SER A 141 -9.26 -9.19 22.48
C SER A 141 -9.92 -10.14 23.48
N SER A 142 -9.60 -9.97 24.77
CA SER A 142 -10.22 -10.63 25.93
C SER A 142 -10.41 -12.15 25.85
N SER A 143 -9.50 -12.91 26.46
CA SER A 143 -9.86 -14.23 26.99
C SER A 143 -10.77 -14.02 28.20
N ASN A 144 -12.05 -14.39 28.10
CA ASN A 144 -12.81 -14.67 29.29
C ASN A 144 -12.12 -15.84 29.99
N THR A 145 -11.60 -15.61 31.19
CA THR A 145 -11.07 -16.65 32.06
C THR A 145 -12.24 -17.53 32.48
N CYS A 146 -12.53 -18.57 31.69
CA CYS A 146 -13.18 -19.74 32.22
C CYS A 146 -12.06 -20.58 32.83
N GLU A 147 -11.98 -20.62 34.16
CA GLU A 147 -11.10 -21.55 34.88
C GLU A 147 -11.38 -22.96 34.36
N GLY A 148 -10.38 -23.54 33.69
CA GLY A 148 -10.49 -24.83 33.04
C GLY A 148 -9.13 -25.25 32.50
N GLU A 149 -8.33 -25.78 33.41
CA GLU A 149 -7.16 -26.68 33.26
C GLU A 149 -6.24 -26.57 32.02
N LYS A 150 -4.94 -26.43 32.33
CA LYS A 150 -3.81 -26.33 31.40
C LYS A 150 -3.80 -27.46 30.36
N PHE A 151 -3.90 -27.12 29.08
CA PHE A 151 -3.40 -27.98 27.99
C PHE A 151 -2.09 -27.41 27.45
N GLY A 152 -0.99 -28.08 27.82
CA GLY A 152 0.31 -27.89 27.20
C GLY A 152 0.46 -28.84 26.02
N GLY A 153 0.92 -28.31 24.89
CA GLY A 153 1.37 -29.10 23.74
C GLY A 153 0.60 -28.79 22.46
N ARG A 154 1.33 -28.22 21.50
CA ARG A 154 1.06 -28.09 20.05
C ARG A 154 -0.31 -28.60 19.58
N SER A 155 -1.14 -27.69 19.06
CA SER A 155 -2.36 -28.00 18.32
C SER A 155 -2.01 -28.77 17.05
N GLU A 156 -1.94 -30.09 17.14
CA GLU A 156 -1.82 -30.99 15.99
C GLU A 156 -3.22 -31.52 15.67
N ILE A 157 -3.70 -31.23 14.46
CA ILE A 157 -4.96 -31.77 13.96
C ILE A 157 -4.72 -33.24 13.62
N VAL A 158 -5.40 -34.15 14.32
CA VAL A 158 -5.30 -35.60 14.07
C VAL A 158 -6.55 -36.10 13.36
N VAL A 159 -6.36 -36.76 12.21
CA VAL A 159 -7.45 -37.47 11.52
C VAL A 159 -7.44 -38.93 11.98
N TYR A 160 -8.49 -39.36 12.67
CA TYR A 160 -8.65 -40.70 13.24
C TYR A 160 -9.72 -41.51 12.50
N TYR A 161 -9.46 -42.79 12.26
CA TYR A 161 -10.39 -43.73 11.62
C TYR A 161 -10.84 -44.75 12.68
N PRO A 162 -12.08 -44.66 13.19
CA PRO A 162 -12.56 -45.56 14.24
C PRO A 162 -12.79 -46.99 13.71
N GLU A 163 -12.47 -47.99 14.52
CA GLU A 163 -12.75 -49.39 14.20
C GLU A 163 -14.20 -49.77 14.52
N ALA A 164 -14.72 -50.81 13.86
CA ALA A 164 -16.09 -51.28 14.10
C ALA A 164 -16.27 -51.74 15.56
N GLY A 165 -17.11 -51.03 16.31
CA GLY A 165 -17.37 -51.29 17.73
C GLY A 165 -16.71 -50.30 18.70
N GLU A 166 -15.86 -49.38 18.22
CA GLU A 166 -15.41 -48.26 19.05
C GLU A 166 -16.56 -47.28 19.32
N SER A 167 -16.59 -46.74 20.54
CA SER A 167 -17.53 -45.68 20.93
C SER A 167 -16.83 -44.32 20.95
N LEU A 168 -17.60 -43.23 20.92
CA LEU A 168 -17.01 -41.89 21.02
C LEU A 168 -16.23 -41.72 22.33
N TYR A 169 -16.70 -42.34 23.41
CA TYR A 169 -16.02 -42.41 24.71
C TYR A 169 -14.63 -43.04 24.62
N SER A 170 -14.46 -44.17 23.92
CA SER A 170 -13.15 -44.83 23.81
C SER A 170 -12.16 -43.97 23.04
N VAL A 171 -12.62 -43.26 22.00
CA VAL A 171 -11.81 -42.31 21.25
C VAL A 171 -11.46 -41.08 22.10
N ALA A 172 -12.44 -40.50 22.80
CA ALA A 172 -12.25 -39.36 23.69
C ALA A 172 -11.19 -39.64 24.76
N LYS A 173 -11.26 -40.83 25.37
CA LYS A 173 -10.29 -41.29 26.36
C LYS A 173 -8.88 -41.46 25.79
N LYS A 174 -8.75 -41.94 24.54
CA LYS A 174 -7.47 -42.15 23.85
C LYS A 174 -6.75 -40.84 23.53
N PHE A 175 -7.52 -39.79 23.22
CA PHE A 175 -7.00 -38.48 22.84
C PHE A 175 -7.12 -37.43 23.96
N HIS A 176 -7.42 -37.85 25.19
CA HIS A 176 -7.60 -36.97 26.36
C HIS A 176 -8.53 -35.77 26.08
N THR A 177 -9.60 -36.02 25.33
CA THR A 177 -10.62 -35.03 24.95
C THR A 177 -12.00 -35.46 25.46
N SER A 178 -13.05 -34.68 25.21
CA SER A 178 -14.42 -35.02 25.60
C SER A 178 -15.26 -35.44 24.39
N GLU A 179 -16.25 -36.29 24.63
CA GLU A 179 -17.19 -36.76 23.61
C GLU A 179 -17.92 -35.58 22.94
N SER A 180 -18.39 -34.62 23.75
CA SER A 180 -19.05 -33.41 23.24
C SER A 180 -18.14 -32.57 22.35
N LYS A 181 -16.83 -32.51 22.63
CA LYS A 181 -15.87 -31.77 21.79
C LYS A 181 -15.67 -32.46 20.44
N ILE A 182 -15.43 -33.78 20.43
CA ILE A 182 -15.31 -34.53 19.18
C ILE A 182 -16.61 -34.44 18.35
N ALA A 183 -17.78 -34.53 19.01
CA ALA A 183 -19.06 -34.42 18.34
C ALA A 183 -19.28 -33.05 17.70
N LEU A 184 -18.93 -31.96 18.40
CA LEU A 184 -19.01 -30.60 17.88
C LEU A 184 -18.09 -30.41 16.67
N ASP A 185 -16.83 -30.85 16.79
CA ASP A 185 -15.81 -30.69 15.75
C ASP A 185 -16.12 -31.48 14.47
N ASN A 186 -16.90 -32.57 14.59
CA ASN A 186 -17.30 -33.45 13.49
C ASN A 186 -18.78 -33.34 13.12
N ALA A 187 -19.50 -32.36 13.68
CA ALA A 187 -20.93 -32.16 13.47
C ALA A 187 -21.79 -33.43 13.68
N LEU A 188 -21.45 -34.24 14.68
CA LEU A 188 -22.21 -35.45 15.03
C LEU A 188 -23.47 -35.08 15.81
N SER A 189 -24.63 -35.58 15.36
CA SER A 189 -25.90 -35.40 16.06
C SER A 189 -26.03 -36.40 17.22
N ALA A 190 -26.44 -35.93 18.40
CA ALA A 190 -26.79 -36.80 19.52
C ALA A 190 -27.98 -37.70 19.13
N THR A 191 -27.83 -39.00 19.32
CA THR A 191 -28.91 -39.97 19.12
C THR A 191 -29.42 -40.40 20.48
N ALA A 192 -30.73 -40.23 20.71
CA ALA A 192 -31.36 -40.70 21.92
C ALA A 192 -31.30 -42.24 21.96
N SER A 193 -30.54 -42.79 22.91
CA SER A 193 -30.56 -44.23 23.18
C SER A 193 -31.78 -44.57 24.03
N ALA A 194 -32.29 -45.80 23.91
CA ALA A 194 -33.53 -46.26 24.55
C ALA A 194 -33.48 -46.28 26.10
N ASP A 195 -32.32 -46.02 26.69
CA ASP A 195 -32.06 -46.05 28.14
C ASP A 195 -32.00 -44.65 28.78
N GLY A 196 -32.48 -43.62 28.08
CA GLY A 196 -32.55 -42.23 28.60
C GLY A 196 -31.20 -41.52 28.74
N THR A 197 -30.12 -42.15 28.29
CA THR A 197 -28.77 -41.54 28.20
C THR A 197 -28.55 -40.96 26.82
N GLU A 198 -28.22 -39.67 26.73
CA GLU A 198 -27.82 -39.02 25.48
C GLU A 198 -26.44 -39.54 25.07
N GLY A 199 -26.35 -40.17 23.90
CA GLY A 199 -25.11 -40.74 23.37
C GLY A 199 -24.89 -40.31 21.93
N TYR A 200 -23.63 -40.09 21.56
CA TYR A 200 -23.25 -39.81 20.18
C TYR A 200 -22.91 -41.12 19.47
N SER A 201 -23.63 -41.43 18.39
CA SER A 201 -23.34 -42.60 17.57
C SER A 201 -22.25 -42.28 16.53
N LEU A 202 -21.30 -43.22 16.36
CA LEU A 202 -20.33 -43.22 15.27
C LEU A 202 -20.87 -43.97 14.02
N SER A 203 -22.13 -44.39 14.03
CA SER A 203 -22.74 -45.12 12.91
C SER A 203 -22.77 -44.26 11.64
N GLY A 204 -21.93 -44.61 10.66
CA GLY A 204 -21.82 -43.90 9.38
C GLY A 204 -20.67 -42.89 9.31
N THR A 205 -19.88 -42.75 10.38
CA THR A 205 -18.73 -41.83 10.41
C THR A 205 -17.45 -42.57 10.04
N GLU A 206 -16.97 -42.38 8.81
CA GLU A 206 -15.74 -43.03 8.32
C GLU A 206 -14.45 -42.40 8.88
N ARG A 207 -14.50 -41.15 9.35
CA ARG A 207 -13.34 -40.43 9.89
C ARG A 207 -13.74 -39.37 10.91
N LEU A 208 -12.87 -39.13 11.88
CA LEU A 208 -12.99 -38.10 12.90
C LEU A 208 -11.80 -37.14 12.82
N MET A 209 -12.05 -35.84 12.88
CA MET A 209 -11.05 -34.83 13.18
C MET A 209 -10.99 -34.59 14.70
N ILE A 210 -9.79 -34.66 15.26
CA ILE A 210 -9.55 -34.46 16.70
C ILE A 210 -8.58 -33.30 16.87
N PHE A 211 -8.95 -32.36 17.74
CA PHE A 211 -8.24 -31.12 18.04
C PHE A 211 -7.81 -31.01 19.51
#